data_AF-A0A127SZ17-F1
#
_entry.id   AF-A0A127SZ17-F1
#
_cell.length_a   1.000
_cell.length_b   1.000
_cell.length_c   1.000
_cell.angle_alpha   90.00
_cell.angle_beta   90.00
_cell.angle_gamma   90.00
#
_symmetry.space_group_name_H-M   'P 1'
#
loop_
_entity.id
_entity.type
_entity.pdbx_description
1 polymer ?
#
loop_
_entity_poly.entity_id
_entity_poly.type
_entity_poly.pdbx_seq_one_letter_code
_entity_poly.pdbx_strand_id
1 'polypeptide(L)'
;VRILSPLIKPVYDLPGASVVGIFACFFSDNPAILTLADNNAFKRYFKKYQVPPLTNIGTSFGMGLVIIAFMVGVKSPVGESFVSAAAIGFVGAVIGSIVSTRLMSHYTKKKFGTEEPAVSGECTDGYDMVRERLVREGSIGGRILSSLLEGGKSGVKIGLDIIPGVLIICSVVMLLTFSEPAGGYTGGAYEGVAFLPWVGEKLSFILTPL
;
A
#
# COMPACT_ATOMS: atom_id res chain seq x y z
N VAL A 1 -20.14 -2.30 3.35
CA VAL A 1 -19.19 -3.44 3.28
C VAL A 1 -19.79 -4.71 2.66
N ARG A 2 -21.04 -5.10 2.97
CA ARG A 2 -21.67 -6.34 2.44
C ARG A 2 -21.82 -6.46 0.92
N ILE A 3 -21.82 -5.34 0.16
CA ILE A 3 -22.03 -5.35 -1.30
C ILE A 3 -20.72 -5.61 -2.09
N LEU A 4 -19.56 -5.21 -1.56
CA LEU A 4 -18.26 -5.44 -2.22
C LEU A 4 -17.56 -6.73 -1.77
N SER A 5 -17.90 -7.27 -0.59
CA SER A 5 -17.32 -8.52 -0.07
C SER A 5 -17.42 -9.74 -1.00
N PRO A 6 -18.53 -10.00 -1.74
CA PRO A 6 -18.62 -11.18 -2.60
C PRO A 6 -17.84 -11.05 -3.91
N LEU A 7 -17.48 -9.84 -4.33
CA LEU A 7 -16.73 -9.58 -5.58
C LEU A 7 -15.21 -9.69 -5.41
N ILE A 8 -14.69 -9.47 -4.20
CA ILE A 8 -13.24 -9.50 -3.97
C ILE A 8 -12.68 -10.92 -3.84
N LYS A 9 -13.49 -11.87 -3.38
CA LYS A 9 -13.10 -13.28 -3.34
C LYS A 9 -12.79 -13.85 -4.74
N PRO A 10 -13.63 -13.64 -5.79
CA PRO A 10 -13.31 -14.08 -7.14
C PRO A 10 -12.33 -13.16 -7.90
N VAL A 11 -12.00 -11.98 -7.40
CA VAL A 11 -11.04 -11.09 -8.09
C VAL A 11 -9.64 -11.21 -7.48
N TYR A 12 -9.51 -11.08 -6.16
CA TYR A 12 -8.22 -11.04 -5.46
C TYR A 12 -7.93 -12.29 -4.60
N ASP A 13 -8.89 -13.22 -4.44
CA ASP A 13 -8.75 -14.40 -3.57
C ASP A 13 -8.47 -14.06 -2.09
N LEU A 14 -8.94 -12.89 -1.68
CA LEU A 14 -8.80 -12.33 -0.35
C LEU A 14 -10.17 -12.18 0.34
N PRO A 15 -10.23 -12.19 1.67
CA PRO A 15 -11.46 -11.93 2.41
C PRO A 15 -11.92 -10.49 2.18
N GLY A 16 -13.23 -10.24 2.30
CA GLY A 16 -13.82 -8.91 2.12
C GLY A 16 -13.30 -7.84 3.08
N ALA A 17 -12.58 -8.22 4.15
CA ALA A 17 -11.86 -7.30 5.02
C ALA A 17 -10.76 -6.50 4.27
N SER A 18 -10.19 -7.06 3.20
CA SER A 18 -9.16 -6.40 2.37
C SER A 18 -9.64 -5.09 1.72
N VAL A 19 -10.95 -4.90 1.55
CA VAL A 19 -11.57 -3.64 1.09
C VAL A 19 -11.14 -2.46 1.95
N VAL A 20 -11.12 -2.65 3.27
CA VAL A 20 -10.77 -1.60 4.22
C VAL A 20 -9.31 -1.18 4.02
N GLY A 21 -8.45 -2.14 3.70
CA GLY A 21 -7.05 -1.90 3.32
C GLY A 21 -6.90 -1.12 2.03
N ILE A 22 -7.65 -1.49 0.98
CA ILE A 22 -7.66 -0.77 -0.30
C ILE A 22 -8.02 0.70 -0.08
N PHE A 23 -9.12 0.97 0.63
CA PHE A 23 -9.53 2.35 0.90
C PHE A 23 -8.54 3.10 1.78
N ALA A 24 -7.97 2.47 2.80
CA ALA A 24 -6.97 3.10 3.66
C ALA A 24 -5.73 3.53 2.86
N CYS A 25 -5.22 2.69 1.95
CA CYS A 25 -4.08 3.02 1.09
C CYS A 25 -4.42 4.04 0.02
N PHE A 26 -5.63 3.96 -0.56
CA PHE A 26 -6.09 4.90 -1.58
C PHE A 26 -6.19 6.34 -1.05
N PHE A 27 -6.61 6.51 0.20
CA PHE A 27 -6.76 7.82 0.83
C PHE A 27 -5.51 8.34 1.54
N SER A 28 -4.70 7.46 2.13
CA SER A 28 -3.52 7.85 2.91
C SER A 28 -2.24 7.58 2.13
N ASP A 29 -1.72 6.36 2.20
CA ASP A 29 -0.49 5.91 1.52
C ASP A 29 -0.29 4.40 1.74
N ASN A 30 0.75 3.82 1.14
CA ASN A 30 1.19 2.44 1.28
C ASN A 30 1.33 1.95 2.74
N PRO A 31 1.93 2.70 3.69
CA PRO A 31 2.07 2.24 5.08
C PRO A 31 0.74 2.00 5.82
N ALA A 32 -0.38 2.55 5.33
CA ALA A 32 -1.69 2.34 5.94
C ALA A 32 -2.13 0.87 5.92
N ILE A 33 -1.67 0.06 4.97
CA ILE A 33 -1.96 -1.39 5.01
C ILE A 33 -1.19 -2.09 6.11
N LEU A 34 -0.01 -1.59 6.48
CA LEU A 34 0.83 -2.19 7.52
C LEU A 34 0.24 -1.95 8.91
N THR A 35 -0.37 -0.79 9.15
CA THR A 35 -1.10 -0.53 10.41
C THR A 35 -2.26 -1.50 10.59
N LEU A 36 -2.98 -1.80 9.50
CA LEU A 36 -4.05 -2.79 9.48
C LEU A 36 -3.51 -4.21 9.61
N ALA A 37 -2.44 -4.55 8.89
CA ALA A 37 -1.80 -5.86 8.96
C ALA A 37 -1.09 -6.12 10.29
N ASP A 38 -0.71 -5.10 11.06
CA ASP A 38 -0.19 -5.29 12.41
C ASP A 38 -1.31 -5.58 13.43
N ASN A 39 -2.52 -5.11 13.15
CA ASN A 39 -3.67 -5.33 14.02
C ASN A 39 -4.17 -6.79 13.98
N ASN A 40 -4.11 -7.47 15.13
CA ASN A 40 -4.58 -8.86 15.27
C ASN A 40 -6.06 -9.03 14.95
N ALA A 41 -6.92 -8.03 15.23
CA ALA A 41 -8.33 -8.08 14.89
C ALA A 41 -8.56 -8.10 13.38
N PHE A 42 -7.71 -7.40 12.62
CA PHE A 42 -7.75 -7.41 11.16
C PHE A 42 -7.15 -8.71 10.60
N LYS A 43 -5.96 -9.10 11.07
CA LYS A 43 -5.27 -10.35 10.66
C LYS A 43 -6.12 -11.61 10.84
N ARG A 44 -6.98 -11.68 11.86
CA ARG A 44 -7.87 -12.83 12.12
C ARG A 44 -8.84 -13.15 10.97
N TYR A 45 -9.19 -12.16 10.14
CA TYR A 45 -10.04 -12.41 8.97
C TYR A 45 -9.27 -13.06 7.80
N PHE A 46 -7.95 -13.16 7.89
CA PHE A 46 -7.07 -13.66 6.85
C PHE A 46 -6.46 -15.02 7.23
N LYS A 47 -6.25 -15.85 6.22
CA LYS A 47 -5.37 -17.02 6.33
C LYS A 47 -3.92 -16.58 6.20
N LYS A 48 -2.98 -17.40 6.68
CA LYS A 48 -1.54 -17.07 6.68
C LYS A 48 -1.02 -16.75 5.27
N TYR A 49 -1.49 -17.47 4.25
CA TYR A 49 -1.13 -17.20 2.85
C TYR A 49 -1.70 -15.89 2.29
N GLN A 50 -2.72 -15.32 2.94
CA GLN A 50 -3.44 -14.11 2.50
C GLN A 50 -2.87 -12.83 3.09
N VAL A 51 -2.00 -12.91 4.10
CA VAL A 51 -1.35 -11.72 4.68
C VAL A 51 -0.34 -11.08 3.71
N PRO A 52 0.57 -11.83 3.06
CA PRO A 52 1.55 -11.21 2.15
C PRO A 52 0.93 -10.47 0.95
N PRO A 53 -0.13 -10.98 0.28
CA PRO A 53 -0.80 -10.25 -0.80
C PRO A 53 -1.40 -8.89 -0.38
N LEU A 54 -1.62 -8.64 0.91
CA LEU A 54 -2.05 -7.32 1.38
C LEU A 54 -1.01 -6.23 1.07
N THR A 55 0.28 -6.54 1.15
CA THR A 55 1.34 -5.58 0.80
C THR A 55 1.24 -5.18 -0.67
N ASN A 56 0.98 -6.13 -1.56
CA ASN A 56 0.84 -5.85 -2.98
C ASN A 56 -0.40 -4.98 -3.29
N ILE A 57 -1.49 -5.21 -2.56
CA ILE A 57 -2.66 -4.31 -2.61
C ILE A 57 -2.28 -2.91 -2.14
N GLY A 58 -1.57 -2.80 -1.01
CA GLY A 58 -1.09 -1.52 -0.50
C GLY A 58 -0.34 -0.76 -1.58
N THR A 59 0.71 -1.36 -2.15
CA THR A 59 1.55 -0.77 -3.21
C THR A 59 0.75 -0.37 -4.45
N SER A 60 -0.25 -1.17 -4.85
CA SER A 60 -1.01 -0.89 -6.07
C SER A 60 -1.98 0.29 -5.92
N PHE A 61 -2.48 0.53 -4.71
CA PHE A 61 -3.47 1.59 -4.44
C PHE A 61 -2.90 2.76 -3.64
N GLY A 62 -1.62 2.73 -3.26
CA GLY A 62 -0.94 3.79 -2.53
C GLY A 62 -1.04 5.15 -3.20
N MET A 63 -1.39 6.17 -2.42
CA MET A 63 -1.55 7.55 -2.87
C MET A 63 -2.50 7.71 -4.08
N GLY A 64 -3.38 6.75 -4.35
CA GLY A 64 -4.18 6.73 -5.57
C GLY A 64 -5.08 7.97 -5.71
N LEU A 65 -5.75 8.40 -4.63
CA LEU A 65 -6.57 9.61 -4.68
C LEU A 65 -5.72 10.86 -4.89
N VAL A 66 -4.58 10.96 -4.20
CA VAL A 66 -3.69 12.12 -4.23
C VAL A 66 -3.10 12.29 -5.63
N ILE A 67 -2.65 11.20 -6.27
CA ILE A 67 -2.10 11.21 -7.63
C ILE A 67 -3.18 11.60 -8.64
N ILE A 68 -4.38 11.03 -8.53
CA ILE A 68 -5.49 11.38 -9.44
C ILE A 68 -5.85 12.86 -9.26
N ALA A 69 -6.00 13.33 -8.02
CA ALA A 69 -6.31 14.74 -7.75
C ALA A 69 -5.21 15.67 -8.25
N PHE A 70 -3.93 15.30 -8.10
CA PHE A 70 -2.80 16.04 -8.63
C PHE A 70 -2.83 16.11 -10.15
N MET A 71 -3.00 14.98 -10.84
CA MET A 71 -3.06 14.93 -12.30
C MET A 71 -4.25 15.73 -12.86
N VAL A 72 -5.40 15.71 -12.18
CA VAL A 72 -6.57 16.52 -12.56
C VAL A 72 -6.33 18.01 -12.29
N GLY A 73 -5.60 18.34 -11.22
CA GLY A 73 -5.31 19.72 -10.80
C GLY A 73 -4.21 20.42 -11.60
N VAL A 74 -3.27 19.67 -12.16
CA VAL A 74 -2.20 20.22 -13.01
C VAL A 74 -2.78 20.59 -14.38
N LYS A 75 -2.70 21.89 -14.73
CA LYS A 75 -3.07 22.38 -16.06
C LYS A 75 -1.96 22.07 -17.06
N SER A 76 -2.29 21.38 -18.15
CA SER A 76 -1.37 21.15 -19.26
C SER A 76 -0.97 22.47 -19.93
N PRO A 77 0.30 22.67 -20.30
CA PRO A 77 0.74 23.79 -21.16
C PRO A 77 0.03 23.84 -22.52
N VAL A 78 -0.59 22.73 -22.95
CA VAL A 78 -1.21 22.54 -24.28
C VAL A 78 -2.75 22.51 -24.20
N GLY A 79 -3.34 22.69 -23.02
CA GLY A 79 -4.81 22.72 -22.84
C GLY A 79 -5.49 21.33 -22.86
N GLU A 80 -4.74 20.23 -22.96
CA GLU A 80 -5.26 18.88 -22.82
C GLU A 80 -5.51 18.50 -21.36
N SER A 81 -6.57 17.73 -21.13
CA SER A 81 -6.93 17.22 -19.80
C SER A 81 -6.16 15.94 -19.50
N PHE A 82 -5.28 15.95 -18.48
CA PHE A 82 -4.62 14.74 -17.96
C PHE A 82 -5.57 13.75 -17.26
N VAL A 83 -6.87 14.08 -17.22
CA VAL A 83 -7.92 13.25 -16.63
C VAL A 83 -8.04 11.89 -17.33
N SER A 84 -7.92 11.85 -18.66
CA SER A 84 -7.96 10.59 -19.43
C SER A 84 -6.74 9.71 -19.13
N ALA A 85 -5.55 10.32 -19.05
CA ALA A 85 -4.32 9.63 -18.69
C ALA A 85 -4.37 9.07 -17.26
N ALA A 86 -4.87 9.85 -16.30
CA ALA A 86 -5.06 9.40 -14.91
C ALA A 86 -6.06 8.25 -14.82
N ALA A 87 -7.14 8.28 -15.60
CA ALA A 87 -8.12 7.20 -15.65
C ALA A 87 -7.54 5.90 -16.23
N ILE A 88 -6.78 5.99 -17.32
CA ILE A 88 -6.08 4.83 -17.92
C ILE A 88 -5.06 4.26 -16.94
N GLY A 89 -4.27 5.12 -16.28
CA GLY A 89 -3.32 4.72 -15.24
C GLY A 89 -4.00 4.00 -14.08
N PHE A 90 -5.14 4.51 -13.61
CA PHE A 90 -5.91 3.86 -12.56
C PHE A 90 -6.46 2.49 -12.99
N VAL A 91 -7.01 2.37 -14.20
CA VAL A 91 -7.46 1.07 -14.74
C VAL A 91 -6.30 0.09 -14.85
N GLY A 92 -5.13 0.55 -15.32
CA GLY A 92 -3.90 -0.22 -15.37
C GLY A 92 -3.46 -0.70 -13.99
N ALA A 93 -3.50 0.17 -12.97
CA ALA A 93 -3.21 -0.18 -11.59
C ALA A 93 -4.19 -1.23 -11.05
N VAL A 94 -5.50 -1.10 -11.34
CA VAL A 94 -6.49 -2.11 -10.94
C VAL A 94 -6.17 -3.46 -11.59
N ILE A 95 -5.99 -3.52 -12.91
CA ILE A 95 -5.71 -4.79 -13.62
C ILE A 95 -4.38 -5.39 -13.14
N GLY A 96 -3.33 -4.59 -13.04
CA GLY A 96 -2.02 -5.02 -12.54
C GLY A 96 -2.08 -5.54 -11.12
N SER A 97 -2.86 -4.90 -10.25
CA SER A 97 -3.06 -5.35 -8.88
C SER A 97 -3.76 -6.71 -8.83
N ILE A 98 -4.72 -6.98 -9.72
CA ILE A 98 -5.40 -8.28 -9.81
C ILE A 98 -4.38 -9.36 -10.17
N VAL A 99 -3.62 -9.16 -11.24
CA VAL A 99 -2.64 -10.15 -11.73
C VAL A 99 -1.55 -10.39 -10.69
N SER A 100 -0.97 -9.32 -10.13
CA SER A 100 0.11 -9.41 -9.13
C SER A 100 -0.37 -10.09 -7.84
N THR A 101 -1.55 -9.72 -7.32
CA THR A 101 -2.09 -10.30 -6.08
C THR A 101 -2.44 -11.78 -6.27
N ARG A 102 -2.92 -12.16 -7.46
CA ARG A 102 -3.20 -13.56 -7.82
C ARG A 102 -1.93 -14.38 -7.91
N LEU A 103 -0.89 -13.86 -8.58
CA LEU A 103 0.40 -14.52 -8.70
C LEU A 103 1.03 -14.72 -7.31
N MET A 104 1.03 -13.67 -6.48
CA MET A 104 1.56 -13.74 -5.12
C MET A 104 0.78 -14.76 -4.27
N SER A 105 -0.55 -14.77 -4.36
CA SER A 105 -1.41 -15.74 -3.65
C SER A 105 -1.14 -17.18 -4.08
N HIS A 106 -0.81 -17.43 -5.34
CA HIS A 106 -0.46 -18.77 -5.83
C HIS A 106 0.82 -19.28 -5.16
N TYR A 107 1.86 -18.45 -5.08
CA TYR A 107 3.12 -18.82 -4.42
C TYR A 107 2.98 -18.92 -2.91
N THR A 108 2.22 -18.03 -2.27
CA THR A 108 2.03 -18.08 -0.82
C THR A 108 1.21 -19.30 -0.41
N LYS A 109 0.23 -19.73 -1.19
CA LYS A 109 -0.47 -21.01 -0.97
C LYS A 109 0.47 -22.21 -0.99
N LYS A 110 1.41 -22.24 -1.94
CA LYS A 110 2.41 -23.32 -2.03
C LYS A 110 3.38 -23.32 -0.84
N LYS A 111 3.71 -22.15 -0.30
CA LYS A 111 4.69 -21.98 0.79
C LYS A 111 4.10 -22.14 2.19
N PHE A 112 2.89 -21.62 2.42
CA PHE A 112 2.24 -21.54 3.74
C PHE A 112 1.04 -22.48 3.91
N GLY A 113 0.66 -23.22 2.86
CA GLY A 113 -0.57 -24.03 2.84
C GLY A 113 -1.84 -23.18 2.74
N THR A 114 -2.99 -23.85 2.65
CA THR A 114 -4.31 -23.22 2.46
C THR A 114 -5.16 -23.16 3.72
N GLU A 115 -4.75 -23.82 4.81
CA GLU A 115 -5.60 -24.03 5.99
C GLU A 115 -5.15 -23.22 7.22
N GLU A 116 -3.87 -22.83 7.33
CA GLU A 116 -3.37 -22.14 8.52
C GLU A 116 -3.99 -20.73 8.66
N PRO A 117 -4.63 -20.41 9.79
CA PRO A 117 -5.06 -19.04 10.08
C PRO A 117 -3.83 -18.14 10.25
N ALA A 118 -3.95 -16.86 9.88
CA ALA A 118 -2.84 -15.90 10.04
C ALA A 118 -2.49 -15.63 11.52
N VAL A 119 -3.43 -15.92 12.42
CA VAL A 119 -3.24 -15.85 13.87
C VAL A 119 -3.52 -17.24 14.44
N SER A 120 -2.47 -17.93 14.87
CA SER A 120 -2.56 -19.21 15.57
C SER A 120 -2.52 -18.96 17.07
N GLY A 121 -3.64 -19.19 17.75
CA GLY A 121 -3.76 -19.06 19.19
C GLY A 121 -5.13 -18.51 19.57
N GLU A 122 -5.85 -19.28 20.39
CA GLU A 122 -6.75 -18.69 21.36
C GLU A 122 -5.98 -17.56 22.03
N CYS A 123 -6.49 -16.34 21.96
CA CYS A 123 -6.03 -15.36 22.93
C CYS A 123 -6.38 -15.95 24.29
N THR A 124 -5.37 -16.12 25.13
CA THR A 124 -5.47 -16.22 26.58
C THR A 124 -6.19 -15.00 27.13
N ASP A 125 -7.50 -14.98 26.93
CA ASP A 125 -8.56 -14.29 27.62
C ASP A 125 -9.84 -14.91 27.06
N GLY A 126 -10.46 -15.78 27.86
CA GLY A 126 -11.49 -16.74 27.46
C GLY A 126 -12.74 -16.13 26.86
N TYR A 127 -12.66 -15.71 25.60
CA TYR A 127 -13.75 -15.15 24.82
C TYR A 127 -13.72 -15.67 23.39
N ASP A 128 -14.79 -16.38 23.03
CA ASP A 128 -15.10 -16.83 21.68
C ASP A 128 -15.47 -15.62 20.79
N MET A 129 -14.44 -14.89 20.35
CA MET A 129 -14.55 -13.60 19.64
C MET A 129 -15.07 -13.71 18.20
N VAL A 130 -15.45 -14.91 17.72
CA VAL A 130 -16.21 -15.06 16.47
C VAL A 130 -17.67 -14.64 16.68
N ARG A 131 -18.18 -14.71 17.92
CA ARG A 131 -19.51 -14.21 18.30
C ARG A 131 -19.46 -12.89 19.06
N GLU A 132 -18.37 -12.60 19.76
CA GLU A 132 -18.27 -11.40 20.57
C GLU A 132 -17.48 -10.28 19.89
N ARG A 133 -18.23 -9.25 19.47
CA ARG A 133 -17.67 -7.95 19.15
C ARG A 133 -17.05 -7.43 20.44
N LEU A 134 -15.73 -7.20 20.48
CA LEU A 134 -15.08 -6.47 21.58
C LEU A 134 -15.76 -5.10 21.73
N VAL A 135 -16.74 -5.02 22.62
CA VAL A 135 -17.38 -3.79 23.00
C VAL A 135 -16.37 -3.11 23.92
N ARG A 136 -15.54 -2.21 23.36
CA ARG A 136 -14.64 -1.37 24.17
C ARG A 136 -15.45 -0.76 25.32
N GLU A 137 -15.03 -0.99 26.55
CA GLU A 137 -15.67 -0.38 27.71
C GLU A 137 -15.57 1.15 27.63
N GLY A 138 -16.61 1.85 28.11
CA GLY A 138 -16.64 3.31 28.16
C GLY A 138 -17.75 3.98 27.34
N SER A 139 -17.93 5.28 27.60
CA SER A 139 -18.91 6.13 26.93
C SER A 139 -18.60 6.31 25.45
N ILE A 140 -19.59 6.74 24.65
CA ILE A 140 -19.42 7.01 23.21
C ILE A 140 -18.24 7.96 22.95
N GLY A 141 -18.10 9.02 23.76
CA GLY A 141 -16.97 9.95 23.68
C GLY A 141 -15.64 9.30 24.04
N GLY A 142 -15.62 8.48 25.09
CA GLY A 142 -14.43 7.72 25.48
C GLY A 142 -13.96 6.76 24.39
N ARG A 143 -14.89 6.12 23.67
CA ARG A 143 -14.58 5.23 22.53
C ARG A 143 -13.98 5.98 21.35
N ILE A 144 -14.52 7.14 21.00
CA ILE A 144 -13.99 7.98 19.93
C ILE A 144 -12.57 8.43 20.29
N LEU A 145 -12.38 9.00 21.48
CA LEU A 145 -11.08 9.48 21.93
C LEU A 145 -10.05 8.35 21.99
N SER A 146 -10.42 7.20 22.55
CA SER A 146 -9.54 6.03 22.62
C SER A 146 -9.15 5.53 21.23
N SER A 147 -10.09 5.50 20.28
CA SER A 147 -9.79 5.08 18.90
C SER A 147 -8.85 6.05 18.18
N LEU A 148 -8.98 7.35 18.43
CA LEU A 148 -8.09 8.37 17.88
C LEU A 148 -6.68 8.28 18.48
N LEU A 149 -6.59 8.13 19.81
CA LEU A 149 -5.30 7.98 20.50
C LEU A 149 -4.56 6.71 20.10
N GLU A 150 -5.28 5.59 19.98
CA GLU A 150 -4.70 4.32 19.55
C GLU A 150 -4.25 4.36 18.08
N GLY A 151 -5.07 4.96 17.20
CA GLY A 151 -4.70 5.20 15.80
C GLY A 151 -3.47 6.10 15.66
N GLY A 152 -3.41 7.20 16.44
CA GLY A 152 -2.27 8.12 16.46
C GLY A 152 -0.98 7.44 16.95
N LYS A 153 -1.06 6.67 18.05
CA LYS A 153 0.08 5.90 18.58
C LYS A 153 0.60 4.88 17.56
N SER A 154 -0.30 4.11 16.93
CA SER A 154 0.05 3.12 15.93
C SER A 154 0.68 3.77 14.69
N GLY A 155 0.11 4.89 14.23
CA GLY A 155 0.63 5.66 13.09
C GLY A 155 2.04 6.20 13.33
N VAL A 156 2.29 6.81 14.50
CA VAL A 156 3.63 7.33 14.85
C VAL A 156 4.65 6.19 14.95
N LYS A 157 4.29 5.07 15.58
CA LYS A 157 5.18 3.90 15.70
C LYS A 157 5.61 3.41 14.31
N ILE A 158 4.65 3.20 13.41
CA ILE A 158 4.93 2.72 12.05
C ILE A 158 5.73 3.76 11.24
N GLY A 159 5.48 5.06 11.46
CA GLY A 159 6.29 6.12 10.90
C GLY A 159 7.75 6.02 11.33
N LEU A 160 8.02 5.91 12.63
CA LEU A 160 9.36 5.74 13.18
C LEU A 160 10.05 4.46 12.67
N ASP A 161 9.29 3.38 12.52
CA ASP A 161 9.82 2.11 12.02
C ASP A 161 10.21 2.18 10.51
N ILE A 162 9.51 2.99 9.71
CA ILE A 162 9.70 3.06 8.24
C ILE A 162 10.69 4.16 7.82
N ILE A 163 10.76 5.29 8.54
CA ILE A 163 11.62 6.45 8.23
C ILE A 163 13.05 6.07 7.83
N PRO A 164 13.82 5.26 8.61
CA PRO A 164 15.22 5.00 8.28
C PRO A 164 15.37 4.28 6.94
N GLY A 165 14.49 3.31 6.64
CA GLY A 165 14.54 2.58 5.37
C GLY A 165 14.19 3.47 4.18
N VAL A 166 13.10 4.23 4.28
CA VAL A 166 12.64 5.10 3.18
C VAL A 166 13.61 6.24 2.93
N LEU A 167 14.18 6.86 3.97
CA LEU A 167 15.17 7.94 3.79
C LEU A 167 16.43 7.44 3.08
N ILE A 168 16.99 6.30 3.50
CA ILE A 168 18.21 5.78 2.89
C ILE A 168 17.96 5.41 1.43
N ILE A 169 16.89 4.66 1.14
CA ILE A 169 16.58 4.22 -0.22
C ILE A 169 16.25 5.43 -1.11
N CYS A 170 15.44 6.38 -0.62
CA CYS A 170 15.09 7.60 -1.37
C CYS A 170 16.34 8.43 -1.67
N SER A 171 17.23 8.65 -0.70
CA SER A 171 18.48 9.38 -0.92
C SER A 171 19.38 8.70 -1.95
N VAL A 172 19.54 7.38 -1.87
CA VAL A 172 20.32 6.61 -2.86
C VAL A 172 19.68 6.71 -4.25
N VAL A 173 18.36 6.54 -4.36
CA VAL A 173 17.65 6.65 -5.63
C VAL A 173 17.77 8.05 -6.21
N MET A 174 17.62 9.11 -5.42
CA MET A 174 17.79 10.49 -5.89
C MET A 174 19.21 10.73 -6.39
N LEU A 175 20.23 10.31 -5.64
CA LEU A 175 21.64 10.44 -6.05
C LEU A 175 21.93 9.68 -7.35
N LEU A 176 21.33 8.51 -7.57
CA LEU A 176 21.48 7.76 -8.82
C LEU A 176 20.64 8.30 -9.98
N THR A 177 19.59 9.09 -9.71
CA THR A 177 18.65 9.58 -10.72
C THR A 177 19.10 10.92 -11.31
N PHE A 178 19.46 11.88 -10.47
CA PHE A 178 19.79 13.24 -10.92
C PHE A 178 21.22 13.34 -11.45
N SER A 179 21.50 14.31 -12.32
CA SER A 179 22.84 14.55 -12.90
C SER A 179 23.64 15.59 -12.14
N GLU A 180 24.89 15.76 -12.55
CA GLU A 180 25.71 16.88 -12.13
C GLU A 180 25.02 18.21 -12.54
N PRO A 181 24.88 19.18 -11.62
CA PRO A 181 24.38 20.51 -11.96
C PRO A 181 25.44 21.31 -12.75
N ALA A 182 25.00 22.28 -13.56
CA ALA A 182 25.85 23.01 -14.51
C ALA A 182 27.04 23.79 -13.89
N GLY A 183 27.08 23.95 -12.56
CA GLY A 183 28.14 24.64 -11.81
C GLY A 183 29.03 23.73 -10.96
N GLY A 184 28.92 22.41 -11.10
CA GLY A 184 29.58 21.42 -10.23
C GLY A 184 28.80 21.15 -8.93
N TYR A 185 29.17 20.08 -8.21
CA TYR A 185 28.46 19.64 -7.00
C TYR A 185 28.51 20.69 -5.87
N THR A 186 27.34 21.16 -5.45
CA THR A 186 27.19 22.10 -4.33
C THR A 186 26.71 21.42 -3.05
N GLY A 187 26.36 20.13 -3.12
CA GLY A 187 25.74 19.39 -2.02
C GLY A 187 24.26 19.73 -1.81
N GLY A 188 23.63 20.35 -2.82
CA GLY A 188 22.22 20.72 -2.81
C GLY A 188 21.28 19.53 -3.01
N ALA A 189 19.99 19.77 -2.84
CA ALA A 189 18.97 18.80 -3.20
C ALA A 189 18.96 18.57 -4.72
N TYR A 190 18.63 17.34 -5.15
CA TYR A 190 18.54 16.94 -6.56
C TYR A 190 19.87 16.94 -7.34
N GLU A 191 21.00 16.72 -6.67
CA GLU A 191 22.29 16.46 -7.30
C GLU A 191 22.61 14.95 -7.31
N GLY A 192 23.27 14.47 -8.37
CA GLY A 192 23.58 13.04 -8.48
C GLY A 192 24.54 12.67 -9.62
N VAL A 193 24.64 11.37 -9.87
CA VAL A 193 25.55 10.76 -10.88
C VAL A 193 24.84 10.26 -12.14
N ALA A 194 23.51 10.46 -12.24
CA ALA A 194 22.66 10.07 -13.37
C ALA A 194 22.88 8.63 -13.88
N PHE A 195 23.19 7.71 -12.97
CA PHE A 195 23.44 6.31 -13.31
C PHE A 195 22.19 5.60 -13.83
N LEU A 196 21.02 5.84 -13.21
CA LEU A 196 19.77 5.22 -13.65
C LEU A 196 19.35 5.66 -15.06
N PRO A 197 19.39 6.96 -15.41
CA PRO A 197 19.24 7.41 -16.80
C PRO A 197 20.21 6.75 -17.78
N TRP A 198 21.49 6.65 -17.43
CA TRP A 198 22.51 6.01 -18.28
C TRP A 198 22.20 4.53 -18.55
N VAL A 199 21.77 3.77 -17.52
CA VAL A 199 21.31 2.40 -17.68
C VAL A 199 20.05 2.33 -18.56
N GLY A 200 19.11 3.26 -18.35
CA GLY A 200 17.90 3.36 -19.16
C GLY A 200 18.18 3.59 -20.65
N GLU A 201 19.11 4.47 -20.98
CA GLU A 201 19.56 4.69 -22.37
C GLU A 201 20.19 3.44 -22.98
N LYS A 202 20.98 2.67 -22.21
CA LYS A 202 21.57 1.42 -22.71
C LYS A 202 20.56 0.29 -22.90
N LEU A 203 19.50 0.27 -22.11
CA LEU A 203 18.40 -0.69 -22.23
C LEU A 203 17.28 -0.20 -23.17
N SER A 204 17.39 1.03 -23.70
CA SER A 204 16.41 1.62 -24.61
C SER A 204 16.14 0.77 -25.86
N PHE A 205 17.11 -0.05 -26.29
CA PHE A 205 16.96 -1.02 -27.38
C PHE A 205 15.84 -2.06 -27.16
N ILE A 206 15.51 -2.37 -25.90
CA ILE A 206 14.41 -3.28 -25.53
C ILE A 206 13.13 -2.51 -25.14
N LEU A 207 13.28 -1.28 -24.65
CA LEU A 207 12.17 -0.46 -24.13
C LEU A 207 11.44 0.36 -25.20
N THR A 208 12.00 0.46 -26.41
CA THR A 208 11.40 1.16 -27.57
C THR A 208 10.56 0.25 -28.48
N PRO A 209 9.53 -0.41 -27.94
CA PRO A 209 8.30 -0.60 -28.71
C PRO A 209 7.05 0.03 -28.03
N LEU A 210 7.24 0.91 -27.04
CA LEU A 210 6.19 1.71 -26.39
C LEU A 210 6.24 3.17 -26.84
#